data_AF-A0A1Q4FVA0-F1
#
_entry.id   AF-A0A1Q4FVA0-F1
#
_cell.length_a   1.000
_cell.length_b   1.000
_cell.length_c   1.000
_cell.angle_alpha   90.00
_cell.angle_beta   90.00
_cell.angle_gamma   90.00
#
_symmetry.space_group_name_H-M   'P 1'
#
loop_
_entity.id
_entity.type
_entity.pdbx_description
1 polymer ?
#
loop_
_entity_poly.entity_id
_entity_poly.type
_entity_poly.pdbx_seq_one_letter_code
_entity_poly.pdbx_strand_id
1 'polypeptide(L)'
;MENLVGTTVMIHPELTSDPIHMQGRFGAINHVLYEDWSSYVLFQNQMLGLYTNDALLMLVPPEVLMEKLRKDIYELDMDPSEVVDILEMYQLHTTGKASLQQEALDWAMTHDKISKAIVFSVQDWIDYQIERLDRQQRPGMGI
;
A
#
# COMPACT_ATOMS: atom_id res chain seq x y z
N MET A 1 12.80 -10.45 -3.31
CA MET A 1 11.51 -9.77 -3.13
C MET A 1 11.09 -9.97 -1.69
N GLU A 2 10.75 -8.88 -1.00
CA GLU A 2 10.19 -8.97 0.36
C GLU A 2 8.90 -9.79 0.33
N ASN A 3 8.64 -10.50 1.42
CA ASN A 3 7.48 -11.37 1.52
C ASN A 3 6.21 -10.52 1.73
N LEU A 4 5.38 -10.40 0.70
CA LEU A 4 4.09 -9.72 0.76
C LEU A 4 3.03 -10.51 1.55
N VAL A 5 3.29 -11.78 1.87
CA VAL A 5 2.39 -12.60 2.66
C VAL A 5 2.28 -12.04 4.08
N GLY A 6 1.04 -11.87 4.54
CA GLY A 6 0.71 -11.27 5.83
C GLY A 6 0.45 -9.76 5.77
N THR A 7 0.73 -9.10 4.64
CA THR A 7 0.45 -7.67 4.47
C THR A 7 -1.05 -7.40 4.50
N THR A 8 -1.44 -6.46 5.36
CA THR A 8 -2.81 -5.93 5.42
C THR A 8 -3.11 -5.12 4.17
N VAL A 9 -4.20 -5.47 3.48
CA VAL A 9 -4.66 -4.79 2.26
C VAL A 9 -6.16 -4.47 2.33
N MET A 10 -6.57 -3.41 1.65
CA MET A 10 -7.97 -3.10 1.35
C MET A 10 -8.24 -3.45 -0.12
N ILE A 11 -9.37 -4.09 -0.41
CA ILE A 11 -9.82 -4.24 -1.80
C ILE A 11 -10.31 -2.88 -2.29
N HIS A 12 -9.83 -2.45 -3.46
CA HIS A 12 -10.18 -1.14 -4.01
C HIS A 12 -11.71 -0.88 -3.95
N PRO A 13 -12.18 0.20 -3.30
CA PRO A 13 -13.62 0.45 -3.11
C PRO A 13 -14.40 0.55 -4.42
N GLU A 14 -13.75 1.06 -5.46
CA GLU A 14 -14.34 1.25 -6.79
C GLU A 14 -14.04 0.10 -7.77
N LEU A 15 -13.63 -1.07 -7.26
CA LEU A 15 -13.29 -2.21 -8.12
C LEU A 15 -14.51 -2.62 -8.96
N THR A 16 -14.38 -2.62 -10.29
CA THR A 16 -15.51 -2.86 -11.20
C THR A 16 -15.95 -4.32 -11.26
N SER A 17 -15.02 -5.26 -11.04
CA SER A 17 -15.27 -6.70 -11.04
C SER A 17 -14.77 -7.32 -9.74
N ASP A 18 -15.69 -7.48 -8.79
CA ASP A 18 -15.38 -8.08 -7.49
C ASP A 18 -16.10 -9.44 -7.32
N PRO A 19 -15.37 -10.56 -7.50
CA PRO A 19 -15.96 -11.89 -7.57
C PRO A 19 -16.56 -12.39 -6.25
N ILE A 20 -16.15 -11.83 -5.11
CA ILE A 20 -16.59 -12.27 -3.78
C ILE A 20 -17.20 -11.14 -2.94
N HIS A 21 -17.48 -9.98 -3.54
CA HIS A 21 -18.17 -8.83 -2.92
C HIS A 21 -17.47 -8.31 -1.64
N MET A 22 -16.15 -8.13 -1.71
CA MET A 22 -15.29 -7.58 -0.66
C MET A 22 -14.70 -6.19 -0.98
N GLN A 23 -15.23 -5.44 -1.95
CA GLN A 23 -14.90 -4.03 -2.20
C GLN A 23 -14.88 -3.21 -0.89
N GLY A 24 -13.80 -2.44 -0.70
CA GLY A 24 -13.58 -1.62 0.50
C GLY A 24 -13.35 -2.43 1.78
N ARG A 25 -13.32 -3.76 1.73
CA ARG A 25 -13.04 -4.61 2.89
C ARG A 25 -11.54 -4.90 3.00
N PHE A 26 -11.14 -5.15 4.24
CA PHE A 26 -9.76 -5.49 4.56
C PHE A 26 -9.54 -7.00 4.60
N GLY A 27 -8.37 -7.41 4.16
CA GLY A 27 -7.86 -8.76 4.30
C GLY A 27 -6.34 -8.75 4.45
N ALA A 28 -5.76 -9.94 4.50
CA ALA A 28 -4.32 -10.11 4.47
C ALA A 28 -3.92 -10.94 3.25
N ILE A 29 -2.83 -10.56 2.58
CA ILE A 29 -2.29 -11.36 1.49
C ILE A 29 -1.86 -12.72 2.05
N ASN A 30 -2.43 -13.79 1.51
CA ASN A 30 -2.09 -15.16 1.86
C ASN A 30 -1.02 -15.74 0.94
N HIS A 31 -1.09 -15.40 -0.35
CA HIS A 31 -0.16 -15.88 -1.37
C HIS A 31 -0.12 -14.91 -2.57
N VAL A 32 1.04 -14.75 -3.19
CA VAL A 32 1.22 -13.91 -4.40
C VAL A 32 1.52 -14.80 -5.61
N LEU A 33 0.80 -14.58 -6.71
CA LEU A 33 1.00 -15.21 -8.01
C LEU A 33 1.72 -14.21 -8.92
N TYR A 34 3.05 -14.26 -8.94
CA TYR A 34 3.85 -13.31 -9.72
C TYR A 34 3.64 -13.42 -11.24
N GLU A 35 3.34 -14.62 -11.75
CA GLU A 35 3.08 -14.85 -13.17
C GLU A 35 1.77 -14.19 -13.63
N ASP A 36 0.75 -14.20 -12.77
CA ASP A 36 -0.60 -13.69 -13.06
C ASP A 36 -0.88 -12.30 -12.48
N TRP A 37 0.13 -11.67 -11.84
CA TRP A 37 0.06 -10.33 -11.26
C TRP A 37 -1.12 -10.21 -10.30
N SER A 38 -1.36 -11.28 -9.56
CA SER A 38 -2.55 -11.46 -8.73
C SER A 38 -2.14 -12.03 -7.38
N SER A 39 -2.96 -11.77 -6.37
CA SER A 39 -2.72 -12.23 -5.00
C SER A 39 -3.99 -12.81 -4.40
N TYR A 40 -3.82 -13.87 -3.62
CA TYR A 40 -4.87 -14.42 -2.78
C TYR A 40 -4.94 -13.62 -1.48
N VAL A 41 -6.14 -13.16 -1.15
CA VAL A 41 -6.43 -12.39 0.06
C VAL A 41 -7.34 -13.22 0.97
N LEU A 42 -6.91 -13.40 2.21
CA LEU A 42 -7.68 -14.06 3.27
C LEU A 42 -8.41 -12.98 4.10
N PHE A 43 -9.72 -13.15 4.21
CA PHE A 43 -10.59 -12.25 4.97
C PHE A 43 -10.93 -12.82 6.35
N GLN A 44 -11.42 -11.97 7.27
CA GLN A 44 -11.78 -12.37 8.64
C GLN A 44 -12.86 -13.46 8.68
N ASN A 45 -13.74 -13.52 7.70
CA ASN A 45 -14.77 -14.55 7.55
C ASN A 45 -14.25 -15.87 6.96
N GLN A 46 -12.92 -16.05 6.87
CA GLN A 46 -12.22 -17.20 6.31
C GLN A 46 -12.45 -17.42 4.81
N MET A 47 -13.05 -16.46 4.10
CA MET A 47 -13.11 -16.50 2.64
C MET A 47 -11.75 -16.14 2.04
N LEU A 48 -11.45 -16.73 0.90
CA LEU A 48 -10.28 -16.44 0.09
C LEU A 48 -10.74 -15.80 -1.22
N GLY A 49 -10.22 -14.62 -1.54
CA GLY A 49 -10.45 -13.97 -2.83
C GLY A 49 -9.19 -13.91 -3.65
N LEU A 50 -9.31 -14.02 -4.97
CA LEU A 50 -8.22 -13.77 -5.90
C LEU A 50 -8.44 -12.40 -6.53
N TYR A 51 -7.45 -11.53 -6.39
CA TYR A 51 -7.48 -10.16 -6.91
C TYR A 51 -6.20 -9.86 -7.66
N THR A 52 -6.29 -9.02 -8.69
CA THR A 52 -5.11 -8.43 -9.33
C THR A 52 -4.40 -7.51 -8.34
N ASN A 53 -3.08 -7.37 -8.47
CA ASN A 53 -2.27 -6.60 -7.51
C ASN A 53 -2.58 -5.09 -7.53
N ASP A 54 -3.08 -4.57 -8.64
CA ASP A 54 -3.54 -3.17 -8.77
C ASP A 54 -4.87 -2.91 -8.02
N ALA A 55 -5.68 -3.95 -7.82
CA ALA A 55 -6.94 -3.89 -7.08
C ALA A 55 -6.75 -3.96 -5.54
N LEU A 56 -5.52 -4.15 -5.07
CA LEU A 56 -5.19 -4.30 -3.65
C LEU A 56 -4.46 -3.08 -3.15
N LEU A 57 -5.06 -2.35 -2.23
CA LEU A 57 -4.49 -1.14 -1.64
C LEU A 57 -3.80 -1.46 -0.32
N MET A 58 -2.65 -0.85 -0.08
CA MET A 58 -1.87 -0.96 1.14
C MET A 58 -1.28 0.40 1.53
N LEU A 59 -0.93 0.54 2.81
CA LEU A 59 -0.12 1.68 3.23
C LEU A 59 1.29 1.55 2.64
N VAL A 60 1.83 2.69 2.21
CA VAL A 60 3.23 2.81 1.80
C VAL A 60 4.10 2.36 2.99
N PRO A 61 5.01 1.40 2.78
CA PRO A 61 5.81 0.86 3.88
C PRO A 61 6.64 1.94 4.60
N PRO A 62 6.85 1.82 5.93
CA PRO A 62 7.49 2.85 6.73
C PRO A 62 8.89 3.23 6.25
N GLU A 63 9.60 2.28 5.66
CA GLU A 63 10.98 2.40 5.21
C GLU A 63 11.12 3.37 4.03
N VAL A 64 10.04 3.56 3.25
CA VAL A 64 10.06 4.38 2.03
C VAL A 64 9.15 5.61 2.14
N LEU A 65 8.20 5.61 3.09
CA LEU A 65 7.24 6.70 3.25
C LEU A 65 7.93 8.05 3.41
N MET A 66 8.98 8.15 4.22
CA MET A 66 9.66 9.42 4.49
C MET A 66 10.35 10.01 3.26
N GLU A 67 10.89 9.17 2.38
CA GLU A 67 11.49 9.63 1.14
C GLU A 67 10.42 10.15 0.18
N LYS A 68 9.32 9.42 0.04
CA LYS A 68 8.17 9.79 -0.78
C LYS A 68 7.52 11.08 -0.28
N LEU A 69 7.25 11.17 1.02
CA LEU A 69 6.58 12.31 1.64
C LEU A 69 7.33 13.63 1.44
N ARG A 70 8.68 13.61 1.48
CA ARG A 70 9.48 14.82 1.21
C ARG A 70 9.23 15.43 -0.16
N LYS A 71 8.94 14.59 -1.16
CA LYS A 71 8.63 15.03 -2.52
C LYS A 71 7.17 15.48 -2.61
N ASP A 72 6.28 14.66 -2.05
CA ASP A 72 4.83 14.83 -2.17
C ASP A 72 4.28 16.06 -1.45
N ILE A 73 4.88 16.46 -0.30
CA ILE A 73 4.43 17.67 0.43
C ILE A 73 4.38 18.89 -0.49
N TYR A 74 5.39 19.05 -1.35
CA TYR A 74 5.47 20.18 -2.27
C TYR A 74 4.64 19.96 -3.53
N GLU A 75 4.59 18.73 -4.06
CA GLU A 75 3.89 18.42 -5.30
C GLU A 75 2.36 18.42 -5.13
N LEU A 76 1.86 18.02 -3.96
CA LEU A 76 0.44 17.93 -3.65
C LEU A 76 -0.11 19.17 -2.93
N ASP A 77 0.73 20.18 -2.68
CA ASP A 77 0.38 21.40 -1.95
C ASP A 77 -0.32 21.06 -0.62
N MET A 78 0.36 20.27 0.22
CA MET A 78 -0.20 19.80 1.48
C MET A 78 -0.17 20.88 2.54
N ASP A 79 -1.24 20.97 3.31
CA ASP A 79 -1.28 21.81 4.50
C ASP A 79 -0.59 21.12 5.70
N PRO A 80 -0.19 21.90 6.74
CA PRO A 80 0.47 21.33 7.90
C PRO A 80 -0.36 20.29 8.66
N SER A 81 -1.70 20.37 8.63
CA SER A 81 -2.58 19.38 9.27
C SER A 81 -2.53 18.03 8.54
N GLU A 82 -2.57 18.03 7.21
CA GLU A 82 -2.47 16.83 6.38
C GLU A 82 -1.13 16.10 6.62
N VAL A 83 -0.04 16.87 6.82
CA VAL A 83 1.26 16.30 7.17
C VAL A 83 1.25 15.65 8.56
N VAL A 84 0.59 16.26 9.54
CA VAL A 84 0.44 15.70 10.89
C VAL A 84 -0.36 14.40 10.84
N ASP A 85 -1.47 14.37 10.10
CA ASP A 85 -2.32 13.19 9.94
C ASP A 85 -1.53 12.03 9.32
N ILE A 86 -0.73 12.31 8.28
CA ILE A 86 0.18 11.32 7.67
C ILE A 86 1.17 10.76 8.70
N LEU A 87 1.75 11.61 9.56
CA LEU A 87 2.68 11.17 10.60
C LEU A 87 1.99 10.31 11.66
N GLU A 88 0.74 10.59 12.01
CA GLU A 88 -0.05 9.75 12.90
C GLU A 88 -0.35 8.38 12.28
N MET A 89 -0.79 8.36 11.02
CA MET A 89 -1.00 7.11 10.27
C MET A 89 0.29 6.28 10.14
N TYR A 90 1.43 6.93 9.94
CA TYR A 90 2.74 6.28 9.96
C TYR A 90 3.02 5.62 11.31
N GLN A 91 2.77 6.31 12.42
CA GLN A 91 2.95 5.73 13.76
C GLN A 91 2.07 4.49 13.93
N LEU A 92 0.79 4.56 13.55
CA LEU A 92 -0.12 3.42 13.57
C LEU A 92 0.43 2.26 12.72
N HIS A 93 0.96 2.54 11.53
CA HIS A 93 1.51 1.52 10.64
C HIS A 93 2.72 0.79 11.24
N THR A 94 3.65 1.54 11.84
CA THR A 94 4.88 0.99 12.45
C THR A 94 4.64 0.08 13.66
N THR A 95 3.45 0.13 14.28
CA THR A 95 3.10 -0.79 15.37
C THR A 95 3.03 -2.26 14.94
N GLY A 96 2.86 -2.51 13.63
CA GLY A 96 2.68 -3.86 13.07
C GLY A 96 1.35 -4.53 13.43
N LYS A 97 0.45 -3.84 14.14
CA LYS A 97 -0.86 -4.38 14.50
C LYS A 97 -1.85 -4.19 13.35
N ALA A 98 -2.35 -5.29 12.81
CA ALA A 98 -3.28 -5.26 11.67
C ALA A 98 -4.48 -4.33 11.88
N SER A 99 -5.08 -4.29 13.06
CA SER A 99 -6.21 -3.39 13.35
C SER A 99 -5.86 -1.90 13.20
N LEU A 100 -4.67 -1.49 13.64
CA LEU A 100 -4.21 -0.10 13.54
C LEU A 100 -3.78 0.25 12.11
N GLN A 101 -3.25 -0.73 11.38
CA GLN A 101 -2.95 -0.57 9.95
C GLN A 101 -4.23 -0.41 9.12
N GLN A 102 -5.28 -1.17 9.44
CA GLN A 102 -6.60 -1.02 8.81
C GLN A 102 -7.19 0.35 9.12
N GLU A 103 -7.13 0.80 10.37
CA GLU A 103 -7.58 2.14 10.78
C GLU A 103 -6.87 3.25 10.02
N ALA A 104 -5.54 3.20 9.94
CA ALA A 104 -4.75 4.18 9.18
C ALA A 104 -5.09 4.16 7.68
N LEU A 105 -5.28 2.99 7.08
CA LEU A 105 -5.64 2.86 5.67
C LEU A 105 -7.07 3.36 5.40
N ASP A 106 -8.03 3.05 6.28
CA ASP A 106 -9.40 3.55 6.19
C ASP A 106 -9.42 5.08 6.26
N TRP A 107 -8.71 5.65 7.22
CA TRP A 107 -8.61 7.10 7.38
C TRP A 107 -7.96 7.76 6.16
N ALA A 108 -6.87 7.19 5.62
CA ALA A 108 -6.23 7.69 4.41
C ALA A 108 -7.19 7.74 3.21
N MET A 109 -8.01 6.70 3.04
CA MET A 109 -8.97 6.60 1.93
C MET A 109 -10.13 7.62 2.01
N THR A 110 -10.32 8.29 3.15
CA THR A 110 -11.30 9.39 3.28
C THR A 110 -10.76 10.75 2.84
N HIS A 111 -9.46 10.86 2.53
CA HIS A 111 -8.79 12.12 2.19
C HIS A 111 -7.96 11.99 0.91
N ASP A 112 -8.39 12.64 -0.17
CA ASP A 112 -7.78 12.50 -1.51
C ASP A 112 -6.26 12.74 -1.56
N LYS A 113 -5.77 13.81 -0.92
CA LYS A 113 -4.34 14.14 -0.94
C LYS A 113 -3.51 13.17 -0.11
N ILE A 114 -4.01 12.80 1.06
CA ILE A 114 -3.36 11.85 1.96
C ILE A 114 -3.30 10.47 1.29
N SER A 115 -4.40 10.01 0.70
CA SER A 115 -4.46 8.75 -0.05
C SER A 115 -3.37 8.69 -1.12
N LYS A 116 -3.26 9.72 -1.98
CA LYS A 116 -2.21 9.81 -3.02
C LYS A 116 -0.79 9.77 -2.45
N ALA A 117 -0.61 10.24 -1.23
CA ALA A 117 0.69 10.34 -0.58
C ALA A 117 1.11 9.04 0.10
N ILE A 118 0.18 8.31 0.70
CA ILE A 118 0.52 7.21 1.62
C ILE A 118 -0.13 5.87 1.29
N VAL A 119 -0.94 5.80 0.24
CA VAL A 119 -1.57 4.55 -0.22
C VAL A 119 -0.94 4.13 -1.54
N PHE A 120 -0.61 2.85 -1.64
CA PHE A 120 -0.12 2.19 -2.85
C PHE A 120 -1.02 1.02 -3.21
N SER A 121 -1.13 0.72 -4.50
CA SER A 121 -1.51 -0.63 -4.88
C SER A 121 -0.36 -1.61 -4.59
N VAL A 122 -0.67 -2.89 -4.43
CA VAL A 122 0.36 -3.93 -4.31
C VAL A 122 1.24 -3.95 -5.58
N GLN A 123 0.66 -3.62 -6.74
CA GLN A 123 1.42 -3.49 -7.98
C GLN A 123 2.42 -2.32 -7.92
N ASP A 124 2.00 -1.13 -7.46
CA ASP A 124 2.90 0.03 -7.31
C ASP A 124 4.09 -0.29 -6.41
N TRP A 125 3.85 -1.05 -5.34
CA TRP A 125 4.92 -1.49 -4.45
C TRP A 125 5.89 -2.46 -5.12
N ILE A 126 5.38 -3.44 -5.88
CA ILE A 126 6.22 -4.37 -6.64
C ILE A 126 7.10 -3.61 -7.64
N ASP A 127 6.51 -2.67 -8.39
CA ASP A 127 7.22 -1.86 -9.38
C ASP A 127 8.28 -0.98 -8.72
N TYR A 128 7.92 -0.33 -7.60
CA TYR A 128 8.86 0.46 -6.80
C TYR A 128 10.08 -0.37 -6.33
N GLN A 129 9.84 -1.60 -5.88
CA GLN A 129 10.93 -2.49 -5.44
C GLN A 129 11.85 -2.90 -6.59
N ILE A 130 11.28 -3.19 -7.76
CA ILE A 130 12.06 -3.50 -8.98
C ILE A 130 12.94 -2.32 -9.35
N GLU A 131 12.39 -1.10 -9.41
CA GLU A 131 13.16 0.11 -9.70
C GLU A 131 14.27 0.35 -8.67
N ARG A 132 13.99 0.12 -7.38
CA ARG A 132 14.99 0.30 -6.32
C ARG A 132 16.15 -0.68 -6.47
N LEU A 133 15.87 -1.94 -6.79
CA LEU A 133 16.89 -2.97 -7.05
C LEU A 133 17.76 -2.61 -8.26
N ASP A 134 17.15 -2.13 -9.35
CA ASP A 134 17.87 -1.71 -10.55
C ASP A 134 18.81 -0.53 -10.28
N ARG A 135 18.39 0.44 -9.46
CA ARG A 135 19.23 1.58 -9.05
C ARG A 135 20.41 1.13 -8.18
N GLN A 136 20.21 0.16 -7.29
CA GLN A 136 21.27 -0.38 -6.44
C GLN A 136 22.29 -1.22 -7.21
N GLN A 137 21.89 -1.86 -8.32
CA GLN A 137 22.78 -2.63 -9.19
C GLN A 137 23.59 -1.76 -10.17
N ARG A 138 23.38 -0.44 -10.21
CA ARG A 138 24.19 0.52 -10.97
C ARG A 138 25.11 1.36 -10.06
N PRO A 139 26.14 0.79 -9.41
CA PRO A 139 27.12 1.60 -8.71
C PRO A 139 28.04 2.28 -9.73
N GLY A 140 27.83 3.57 -9.97
CA GLY A 140 28.80 4.46 -10.62
C GLY A 140 29.07 4.23 -12.10
N MET A 141 28.36 4.96 -12.97
CA MET A 141 29.05 5.64 -14.05
C MET A 141 29.31 7.06 -13.56
N GLY A 142 30.46 7.22 -12.91
CA GLY A 142 30.99 8.53 -12.57
C GLY A 142 31.14 9.38 -13.83
N ILE A 143 30.79 10.65 -13.68
CA ILE A 143 31.26 11.79 -14.48
C ILE A 143 32.77 11.77 -14.69
#